data_AF-A0A7S1UUC2-F1
#
_entry.id   AF-A0A7S1UUC2-F1
#
_cell.length_a   1.000
_cell.length_b   1.000
_cell.length_c   1.000
_cell.angle_alpha   90.00
_cell.angle_beta   90.00
_cell.angle_gamma   90.00
#
_symmetry.space_group_name_H-M   'P 1'
#
loop_
_entity.id
_entity.type
_entity.pdbx_description
1 polymer ?
#
loop_
_entity_poly.entity_id
_entity_poly.type
_entity_poly.pdbx_seq_one_letter_code
_entity_poly.pdbx_strand_id
1 'polypeptide(L)'
;IGYMTVPLVQNLIHHIMEPAIEARSNYVELYALSILPRVEACNPTAFQAMLDMFVKSGFDAQTQEKQEKAVLLVQSVLPCLQVTCNQVGDYRSGLVERCDDTAEASTMMAGYLAGTDVLGYSRIDRDVLQVGILLKAGANEAAEDLYDWGYNAFVSTSEVITLGELATDPDRASVAGQFDLFTKYYGNDTSYGNTMMRKIFQKSEEPFKSASTNQLAELGMGTLKYVVMYMSVLQKLFQAVETCTAGGNNALAQSTRLWDEGVAFYVGSMEGSAEGGTVEGGQLLFSTARETCIYFGQCTDVQQLQAQVNMEIMSAITSVSLELTSTSECEQAQQKLEEVIVPNLQIPLIQGTLLYATKAEKLPAGTSNGDLGASHAFSRSILPLVATVSTTSADVIDGAMKFQLDTKPVPDAVRVFDALADSLPGMEPNCSDIGIFDNDEVSGGVCTDDFLGSSPPHTALPQTSSPTAAPSSGTSAPTLGTSSPVAIPIETGPTPAPQPATSDDLAFGRYTFKTNIDSVARISWDVRDMLAATTVDEARAIYEDGGNSVIERPGSKGHTTVSLQQLSTTADHYMKDDPLFNLFRWALVDEIVFSDLDNDGSQFTNDAAYADRVTEAAFNITGDIALATESTIV
;
A
#
# COMPACT_ATOMS: atom_id res chain seq x y z
N ILE A 1 -5.12 10.94 -13.93
CA ILE A 1 -3.76 10.41 -13.67
C ILE A 1 -3.53 9.11 -14.47
N GLY A 2 -4.41 8.09 -14.36
CA GLY A 2 -4.24 6.81 -15.09
C GLY A 2 -4.00 6.90 -16.61
N TYR A 3 -4.58 7.88 -17.31
CA TYR A 3 -4.37 8.05 -18.76
C TYR A 3 -2.92 8.30 -19.17
N MET A 4 -2.09 8.92 -18.31
CA MET A 4 -0.66 9.12 -18.61
C MET A 4 0.15 7.84 -18.45
N THR A 5 -0.36 6.87 -17.67
CA THR A 5 0.27 5.56 -17.47
C THR A 5 -0.07 4.55 -18.58
N VAL A 6 -1.16 4.76 -19.32
CA VAL A 6 -1.54 3.91 -20.47
C VAL A 6 -0.40 3.74 -21.47
N PRO A 7 0.24 4.79 -22.01
CA PRO A 7 1.35 4.62 -22.94
C PRO A 7 2.56 3.92 -22.30
N LEU A 8 2.82 4.10 -21.00
CA LEU A 8 3.91 3.40 -20.30
C LEU A 8 3.67 1.88 -20.27
N VAL A 9 2.45 1.48 -19.92
CA VAL A 9 2.03 0.06 -19.93
C VAL A 9 2.06 -0.52 -21.35
N GLN A 10 1.55 0.22 -22.33
CA GLN A 10 1.53 -0.23 -23.73
C GLN A 10 2.95 -0.44 -24.27
N ASN A 11 3.88 0.46 -23.96
CA ASN A 11 5.27 0.30 -24.37
C ASN A 11 5.99 -0.80 -23.60
N LEU A 12 5.71 -1.00 -22.31
CA LEU A 12 6.20 -2.16 -21.57
C LEU A 12 5.79 -3.48 -22.25
N ILE A 13 4.50 -3.64 -22.56
CA ILE A 13 3.98 -4.81 -23.28
C ILE A 13 4.63 -4.92 -24.66
N HIS A 14 4.81 -3.80 -25.36
CA HIS A 14 5.49 -3.77 -26.66
C HIS A 14 6.89 -4.37 -26.58
N HIS A 15 7.74 -3.88 -25.67
CA HIS A 15 9.12 -4.34 -25.53
C HIS A 15 9.23 -5.77 -24.99
N ILE A 16 8.28 -6.21 -24.16
CA ILE A 16 8.16 -7.62 -23.75
C ILE A 16 7.93 -8.52 -24.99
N MET A 17 7.04 -8.11 -25.90
CA MET A 17 6.53 -8.93 -27.00
C MET A 17 7.31 -8.81 -28.32
N GLU A 18 8.22 -7.85 -28.46
CA GLU A 18 9.01 -7.71 -29.68
C GLU A 18 9.83 -9.00 -30.02
N PRO A 19 10.41 -9.16 -31.22
CA PRO A 19 11.37 -10.23 -31.56
C PRO A 19 12.79 -9.92 -31.05
N ALA A 20 13.50 -10.90 -30.45
CA ALA A 20 14.72 -10.67 -29.66
C ALA A 20 15.80 -9.81 -30.36
N ILE A 21 16.11 -8.65 -29.78
CA ILE A 21 17.24 -7.77 -30.11
C ILE A 21 18.08 -7.51 -28.85
N GLU A 22 19.37 -7.26 -29.01
CA GLU A 22 20.36 -7.16 -27.91
C GLU A 22 20.02 -6.09 -26.85
N ALA A 23 19.23 -5.05 -27.17
CA ALA A 23 18.88 -3.95 -26.27
C ALA A 23 17.53 -4.10 -25.52
N ARG A 24 16.79 -5.20 -25.71
CA ARG A 24 15.43 -5.37 -25.15
C ARG A 24 15.33 -5.16 -23.65
N SER A 25 16.24 -5.77 -22.89
CA SER A 25 16.13 -5.81 -21.43
C SER A 25 16.10 -4.40 -20.86
N ASN A 26 16.88 -3.48 -21.46
CA ASN A 26 16.98 -2.10 -20.99
C ASN A 26 15.68 -1.31 -21.21
N TYR A 27 14.98 -1.53 -22.32
CA TYR A 27 13.68 -0.90 -22.55
C TYR A 27 12.58 -1.47 -21.65
N VAL A 28 12.58 -2.79 -21.43
CA VAL A 28 11.65 -3.42 -20.47
C VAL A 28 11.89 -2.89 -19.06
N GLU A 29 13.16 -2.78 -18.66
CA GLU A 29 13.57 -2.20 -17.38
C GLU A 29 13.13 -0.74 -17.26
N LEU A 30 13.42 0.11 -18.26
CA LEU A 30 13.04 1.52 -18.28
C LEU A 30 11.53 1.70 -18.07
N TYR A 31 10.71 0.99 -18.87
CA TYR A 31 9.26 1.09 -18.74
C TYR A 31 8.72 0.44 -17.47
N ALA A 32 9.37 -0.61 -16.95
CA ALA A 32 9.01 -1.18 -15.65
C ALA A 32 9.26 -0.15 -14.53
N LEU A 33 10.43 0.50 -14.49
CA LEU A 33 10.77 1.54 -13.51
C LEU A 33 9.76 2.70 -13.50
N SER A 34 9.12 2.98 -14.63
CA SER A 34 8.08 4.02 -14.74
C SER A 34 6.73 3.69 -14.09
N ILE A 35 6.45 2.42 -13.82
CA ILE A 35 5.18 1.97 -13.22
C ILE A 35 5.36 1.33 -11.85
N LEU A 36 6.52 0.70 -11.60
CA LEU A 36 6.86 0.01 -10.37
C LEU A 36 6.57 0.82 -9.10
N PRO A 37 6.89 2.13 -9.01
CA PRO A 37 6.62 2.89 -7.79
C PRO A 37 5.15 2.98 -7.40
N ARG A 38 4.26 3.04 -8.39
CA ARG A 38 2.81 3.00 -8.15
C ARG A 38 2.33 1.61 -7.80
N VAL A 39 3.00 0.57 -8.31
CA VAL A 39 2.70 -0.82 -7.95
C VAL A 39 3.11 -1.09 -6.52
N GLU A 40 4.28 -0.63 -6.06
CA GLU A 40 4.73 -0.83 -4.68
C GLU A 40 3.74 -0.23 -3.67
N ALA A 41 3.31 1.00 -3.93
CA ALA A 41 2.36 1.73 -3.10
C ALA A 41 0.94 1.15 -3.08
N CYS A 42 0.70 0.02 -3.75
CA CYS A 42 -0.61 -0.57 -3.95
C CYS A 42 -0.65 -2.10 -3.77
N ASN A 43 0.43 -2.78 -4.19
CA ASN A 43 0.60 -4.23 -4.13
C ASN A 43 2.12 -4.54 -4.05
N PRO A 44 2.69 -4.52 -2.83
CA PRO A 44 4.11 -4.79 -2.61
C PRO A 44 4.57 -6.16 -3.14
N THR A 45 3.72 -7.19 -3.04
CA THR A 45 4.03 -8.53 -3.55
C THR A 45 4.18 -8.53 -5.08
N ALA A 46 3.26 -7.87 -5.80
CA ALA A 46 3.37 -7.73 -7.26
C ALA A 46 4.56 -6.86 -7.65
N PHE A 47 4.87 -5.83 -6.87
CA PHE A 47 6.07 -5.02 -7.06
C PHE A 47 7.34 -5.87 -6.98
N GLN A 48 7.51 -6.70 -5.95
CA GLN A 48 8.70 -7.57 -5.83
C GLN A 48 8.80 -8.55 -7.01
N ALA A 49 7.68 -9.17 -7.40
CA ALA A 49 7.66 -10.06 -8.56
C ALA A 49 8.05 -9.35 -9.88
N MET A 50 7.60 -8.10 -10.07
CA MET A 50 7.94 -7.29 -11.24
C MET A 50 9.39 -6.78 -11.19
N LEU A 51 9.86 -6.36 -10.03
CA LEU A 51 11.23 -5.91 -9.79
C LEU A 51 12.23 -7.04 -10.07
N ASP A 52 11.97 -8.23 -9.56
CA ASP A 52 12.79 -9.41 -9.82
C ASP A 52 12.83 -9.78 -11.31
N MET A 53 11.68 -9.73 -11.98
CA MET A 53 11.52 -10.16 -13.37
C MET A 53 12.07 -9.15 -14.38
N PHE A 54 11.83 -7.86 -14.18
CA PHE A 54 12.10 -6.83 -15.17
C PHE A 54 13.38 -6.04 -14.91
N VAL A 55 13.84 -6.02 -13.66
CA VAL A 55 14.97 -5.17 -13.24
C VAL A 55 16.13 -6.02 -12.74
N LYS A 56 15.99 -6.72 -11.61
CA LYS A 56 17.11 -7.43 -10.95
C LYS A 56 17.70 -8.56 -11.79
N SER A 57 16.86 -9.37 -12.45
CA SER A 57 17.34 -10.51 -13.25
C SER A 57 17.74 -10.13 -14.68
N GLY A 58 17.34 -8.94 -15.14
CA GLY A 58 17.27 -8.59 -16.57
C GLY A 58 16.22 -9.45 -17.30
N PHE A 59 15.34 -8.82 -18.07
CA PHE A 59 14.28 -9.57 -18.75
C PHE A 59 14.80 -10.35 -19.97
N ASP A 60 14.80 -11.68 -19.90
CA ASP A 60 15.22 -12.57 -20.97
C ASP A 60 14.03 -13.21 -21.71
N ALA A 61 13.60 -12.59 -22.81
CA ALA A 61 12.47 -13.05 -23.62
C ALA A 61 12.77 -14.29 -24.50
N GLN A 62 13.51 -15.27 -23.98
CA GLN A 62 13.96 -16.42 -24.78
C GLN A 62 12.82 -17.37 -25.18
N THR A 63 11.69 -17.35 -24.46
CA THR A 63 10.54 -18.21 -24.74
C THR A 63 9.25 -17.41 -24.74
N GLN A 64 8.29 -17.84 -25.58
CA GLN A 64 6.94 -17.28 -25.61
C GLN A 64 6.24 -17.38 -24.24
N GLU A 65 6.46 -18.49 -23.52
CA GLU A 65 5.94 -18.70 -22.16
C GLU A 65 6.40 -17.60 -21.18
N LYS A 66 7.67 -17.16 -21.25
CA LYS A 66 8.17 -16.06 -20.41
C LYS A 66 7.51 -14.73 -20.77
N GLN A 67 7.29 -14.48 -22.06
CA GLN A 67 6.61 -13.26 -22.53
C GLN A 67 5.15 -13.24 -22.04
N GLU A 68 4.44 -14.35 -22.17
CA GLU A 68 3.06 -14.50 -21.68
C GLU A 68 2.98 -14.30 -20.17
N LYS A 69 3.89 -14.91 -19.41
CA LYS A 69 3.96 -14.74 -17.95
C LYS A 69 4.23 -13.28 -17.55
N ALA A 70 5.13 -12.60 -18.24
CA ALA A 70 5.43 -11.19 -18.01
C ALA A 70 4.23 -10.29 -18.30
N VAL A 71 3.55 -10.51 -19.43
CA VAL A 71 2.32 -9.78 -19.79
C VAL A 71 1.22 -10.00 -18.74
N LEU A 72 1.01 -11.23 -18.28
CA LEU A 72 0.02 -11.53 -17.24
C LEU A 72 0.35 -10.80 -15.93
N LEU A 73 1.64 -10.73 -15.55
CA LEU A 73 2.08 -9.96 -14.39
C LEU A 73 1.78 -8.47 -14.55
N VAL A 74 2.09 -7.87 -15.71
CA VAL A 74 1.74 -6.46 -16.00
C VAL A 74 0.23 -6.23 -15.97
N GLN A 75 -0.55 -7.14 -16.54
CA GLN A 75 -2.02 -7.04 -16.56
C GLN A 75 -2.61 -7.14 -15.15
N SER A 76 -1.99 -7.92 -14.25
CA SER A 76 -2.45 -8.06 -12.86
C SER A 76 -2.32 -6.79 -12.01
N VAL A 77 -1.51 -5.82 -12.43
CA VAL A 77 -1.29 -4.57 -11.68
C VAL A 77 -1.99 -3.36 -12.28
N LEU A 78 -2.71 -3.51 -13.40
CA LEU A 78 -3.44 -2.38 -14.01
C LEU A 78 -4.41 -1.68 -13.04
N PRO A 79 -5.11 -2.41 -12.16
CA PRO A 79 -5.99 -1.78 -11.17
C PRO A 79 -5.22 -0.93 -10.15
N CYS A 80 -3.98 -1.29 -9.80
CA CYS A 80 -3.08 -0.43 -9.02
C CYS A 80 -2.71 0.86 -9.76
N LEU A 81 -2.57 0.78 -11.08
CA LEU A 81 -2.26 1.91 -11.93
C LEU A 81 -3.49 2.78 -12.27
N GLN A 82 -4.69 2.37 -11.81
CA GLN A 82 -5.98 2.95 -12.23
C GLN A 82 -6.13 2.97 -13.75
N VAL A 83 -5.70 1.87 -14.38
CA VAL A 83 -5.79 1.64 -15.82
C VAL A 83 -6.71 0.44 -16.06
N THR A 84 -7.57 0.54 -17.07
CA THR A 84 -8.47 -0.53 -17.50
C THR A 84 -7.90 -1.27 -18.70
N CYS A 85 -8.27 -2.52 -18.86
CA CYS A 85 -7.96 -3.34 -20.03
C CYS A 85 -8.45 -2.68 -21.33
N ASN A 86 -9.58 -1.97 -21.29
CA ASN A 86 -10.07 -1.19 -22.43
C ASN A 86 -9.13 -0.04 -22.83
N GLN A 87 -8.47 0.60 -21.88
CA GLN A 87 -7.52 1.68 -22.15
C GLN A 87 -6.20 1.14 -22.70
N VAL A 88 -5.74 -0.02 -22.22
CA VAL A 88 -4.52 -0.67 -22.74
C VAL A 88 -4.75 -1.18 -24.18
N GLY A 89 -5.89 -1.82 -24.43
CA GLY A 89 -6.25 -2.36 -25.74
C GLY A 89 -5.61 -3.73 -26.05
N ASP A 90 -5.76 -4.19 -27.29
CA ASP A 90 -5.10 -5.39 -27.82
C ASP A 90 -3.75 -5.07 -28.46
N TYR A 91 -2.76 -5.94 -28.28
CA TYR A 91 -1.45 -5.75 -28.91
C TYR A 91 -1.40 -6.43 -30.28
N ARG A 92 -0.95 -5.69 -31.31
CA ARG A 92 -0.75 -6.16 -32.70
C ARG A 92 -1.89 -7.04 -33.23
N SER A 93 -3.13 -6.55 -33.15
CA SER A 93 -4.32 -7.24 -33.66
C SER A 93 -4.59 -8.59 -33.00
N GLY A 94 -4.42 -8.65 -31.67
CA GLY A 94 -4.72 -9.83 -30.86
C GLY A 94 -3.55 -10.81 -30.65
N LEU A 95 -2.30 -10.39 -30.91
CA LEU A 95 -1.13 -11.18 -30.50
C LEU A 95 -1.04 -11.30 -28.97
N VAL A 96 -1.38 -10.21 -28.28
CA VAL A 96 -1.79 -10.25 -26.88
C VAL A 96 -3.25 -9.85 -26.82
N GLU A 97 -4.08 -10.74 -26.33
CA GLU A 97 -5.49 -10.44 -26.13
C GLU A 97 -5.65 -9.36 -25.05
N ARG A 98 -6.65 -8.52 -25.26
CA ARG A 98 -7.04 -7.54 -24.26
C ARG A 98 -7.46 -8.29 -22.98
N CYS A 99 -6.91 -7.87 -21.85
CA CYS A 99 -7.29 -8.45 -20.56
C CYS A 99 -8.76 -8.18 -20.20
N ASP A 100 -9.22 -8.76 -19.09
CA ASP A 100 -10.58 -8.63 -18.60
C ASP A 100 -10.60 -7.89 -17.25
N ASP A 101 -11.22 -6.71 -17.23
CA ASP A 101 -11.40 -5.91 -16.02
C ASP A 101 -12.32 -6.61 -14.99
N THR A 102 -13.11 -7.60 -15.41
CA THR A 102 -14.02 -8.34 -14.52
C THR A 102 -13.36 -9.50 -13.78
N ALA A 103 -12.15 -9.90 -14.17
CA ALA A 103 -11.40 -10.97 -13.52
C ALA A 103 -10.93 -10.59 -12.09
N GLU A 104 -10.82 -9.30 -11.77
CA GLU A 104 -10.51 -8.78 -10.44
C GLU A 104 -11.71 -8.74 -9.48
N ALA A 105 -12.93 -9.01 -9.94
CA ALA A 105 -14.14 -8.99 -9.11
C ALA A 105 -14.24 -10.19 -8.16
N SER A 106 -13.10 -10.75 -7.73
CA SER A 106 -13.08 -11.77 -6.69
C SER A 106 -13.45 -11.10 -5.37
N THR A 107 -14.57 -11.53 -4.79
CA THR A 107 -14.95 -11.15 -3.42
C THR A 107 -14.16 -11.94 -2.36
N MET A 108 -13.13 -12.70 -2.78
CA MET A 108 -12.28 -13.48 -1.88
C MET A 108 -11.18 -12.62 -1.26
N MET A 109 -11.07 -12.65 0.07
CA MET A 109 -10.05 -11.96 0.86
C MET A 109 -9.45 -12.91 1.89
N ALA A 110 -8.18 -13.25 1.74
CA ALA A 110 -7.49 -14.23 2.59
C ALA A 110 -8.25 -15.58 2.76
N GLY A 111 -8.97 -16.03 1.73
CA GLY A 111 -9.83 -17.23 1.76
C GLY A 111 -11.29 -16.99 2.16
N TYR A 112 -11.66 -15.82 2.68
CA TYR A 112 -13.06 -15.47 2.95
C TYR A 112 -13.78 -15.03 1.68
N LEU A 113 -14.88 -15.69 1.32
CA LEU A 113 -15.73 -15.29 0.20
C LEU A 113 -16.83 -14.33 0.68
N ALA A 114 -16.67 -13.03 0.44
CA ALA A 114 -17.69 -12.05 0.76
C ALA A 114 -18.95 -12.26 -0.11
N GLY A 115 -20.12 -12.08 0.52
CA GLY A 115 -21.42 -12.19 -0.13
C GLY A 115 -21.82 -10.93 -0.92
N THR A 116 -21.09 -9.84 -0.71
CA THR A 116 -21.29 -8.53 -1.34
C THR A 116 -19.99 -7.98 -1.94
N ASP A 117 -20.11 -7.00 -2.84
CA ASP A 117 -18.95 -6.31 -3.40
C ASP A 117 -18.38 -5.32 -2.39
N VAL A 118 -17.26 -5.70 -1.78
CA VAL A 118 -16.51 -4.91 -0.80
C VAL A 118 -15.08 -4.63 -1.25
N LEU A 119 -14.77 -4.82 -2.53
CA LEU A 119 -13.42 -4.60 -3.06
C LEU A 119 -12.99 -3.13 -2.90
N GLY A 120 -13.92 -2.19 -3.03
CA GLY A 120 -13.68 -0.78 -2.73
C GLY A 120 -13.26 -0.53 -1.29
N TYR A 121 -13.91 -1.21 -0.34
CA TYR A 121 -13.63 -1.09 1.10
C TYR A 121 -12.27 -1.69 1.46
N SER A 122 -11.92 -2.84 0.89
CA SER A 122 -10.66 -3.51 1.22
C SER A 122 -9.43 -2.73 0.77
N ARG A 123 -9.56 -1.86 -0.24
CA ARG A 123 -8.49 -1.00 -0.78
C ARG A 123 -8.10 0.17 0.12
N ILE A 124 -8.77 0.37 1.26
CA ILE A 124 -8.38 1.39 2.25
C ILE A 124 -6.97 1.14 2.82
N ASP A 125 -6.53 -0.13 2.82
CA ASP A 125 -5.17 -0.51 3.21
C ASP A 125 -4.08 0.15 2.37
N ARG A 126 -4.35 0.42 1.10
CA ARG A 126 -3.44 1.14 0.19
C ARG A 126 -3.28 2.59 0.59
N ASP A 127 -4.36 3.24 1.05
CA ASP A 127 -4.29 4.61 1.58
C ASP A 127 -3.45 4.65 2.86
N VAL A 128 -3.55 3.62 3.73
CA VAL A 128 -2.69 3.49 4.93
C VAL A 128 -1.20 3.39 4.55
N LEU A 129 -0.85 2.54 3.58
CA LEU A 129 0.52 2.41 3.09
C LEU A 129 1.04 3.75 2.53
N GLN A 130 0.26 4.38 1.67
CA GLN A 130 0.64 5.62 1.00
C GLN A 130 0.82 6.79 1.98
N VAL A 131 -0.03 6.91 3.01
CA VAL A 131 0.19 7.88 4.09
C VAL A 131 1.54 7.64 4.77
N GLY A 132 1.89 6.38 5.04
CA GLY A 132 3.19 6.00 5.60
C GLY A 132 4.37 6.41 4.72
N ILE A 133 4.28 6.10 3.42
CA ILE A 133 5.29 6.48 2.43
C ILE A 133 5.50 8.00 2.40
N LEU A 134 4.41 8.77 2.35
CA LEU A 134 4.47 10.23 2.30
C LEU A 134 5.07 10.83 3.58
N LEU A 135 4.70 10.31 4.75
CA LEU A 135 5.31 10.70 6.02
C LEU A 135 6.81 10.36 6.08
N LYS A 136 7.21 9.20 5.56
CA LYS A 136 8.62 8.80 5.49
C LYS A 136 9.42 9.67 4.51
N ALA A 137 8.78 10.14 3.43
CA ALA A 137 9.36 11.09 2.48
C ALA A 137 9.38 12.55 2.99
N GLY A 138 8.72 12.84 4.11
CA GLY A 138 8.57 14.19 4.68
C GLY A 138 7.49 15.05 4.01
N ALA A 139 6.65 14.46 3.16
CA ALA A 139 5.54 15.11 2.46
C ALA A 139 4.27 15.09 3.34
N ASN A 140 4.34 15.75 4.49
CA ASN A 140 3.27 15.71 5.50
C ASN A 140 1.95 16.29 4.99
N GLU A 141 1.99 17.36 4.18
CA GLU A 141 0.78 17.97 3.60
C GLU A 141 0.10 17.01 2.63
N ALA A 142 0.87 16.34 1.77
CA ALA A 142 0.36 15.31 0.87
C ALA A 142 -0.25 14.12 1.63
N ALA A 143 0.37 13.72 2.75
CA ALA A 143 -0.15 12.66 3.61
C ALA A 143 -1.49 13.05 4.26
N GLU A 144 -1.61 14.31 4.70
CA GLU A 144 -2.86 14.86 5.26
C GLU A 144 -3.96 14.95 4.20
N ASP A 145 -3.63 15.42 2.99
CA ASP A 145 -4.57 15.48 1.86
C ASP A 145 -5.07 14.06 1.49
N LEU A 146 -4.17 13.08 1.41
CA LEU A 146 -4.57 11.69 1.15
C LEU A 146 -5.48 11.14 2.26
N TYR A 147 -5.17 11.43 3.52
CA TYR A 147 -6.01 11.03 4.66
C TYR A 147 -7.42 11.63 4.59
N ASP A 148 -7.55 12.89 4.16
CA ASP A 148 -8.81 13.62 4.09
C ASP A 148 -9.66 13.26 2.87
N TRP A 149 -9.02 13.03 1.72
CA TRP A 149 -9.71 12.88 0.43
C TRP A 149 -9.70 11.45 -0.12
N GLY A 150 -8.84 10.58 0.41
CA GLY A 150 -8.67 9.21 -0.06
C GLY A 150 -8.12 9.14 -1.50
N TYR A 151 -7.69 7.94 -1.91
CA TYR A 151 -7.25 7.72 -3.28
C TYR A 151 -7.59 6.34 -3.84
N ASN A 152 -7.64 5.31 -2.99
CA ASN A 152 -7.78 3.93 -3.46
C ASN A 152 -9.16 3.30 -3.18
N ALA A 153 -9.86 3.73 -2.12
CA ALA A 153 -11.06 3.06 -1.62
C ALA A 153 -12.39 3.55 -2.27
N PHE A 154 -12.53 3.36 -3.59
CA PHE A 154 -13.75 3.72 -4.33
C PHE A 154 -14.87 2.70 -4.13
N VAL A 155 -16.00 3.12 -3.56
CA VAL A 155 -17.24 2.32 -3.47
C VAL A 155 -18.13 2.53 -4.70
N SER A 156 -18.04 3.72 -5.30
CA SER A 156 -18.69 4.04 -6.58
C SER A 156 -17.88 5.09 -7.33
N THR A 157 -18.33 5.48 -8.52
CA THR A 157 -17.66 6.52 -9.33
C THR A 157 -17.58 7.90 -8.64
N SER A 158 -18.36 8.12 -7.58
CA SER A 158 -18.44 9.40 -6.86
C SER A 158 -18.26 9.26 -5.35
N GLU A 159 -18.00 8.06 -4.85
CA GLU A 159 -17.91 7.78 -3.41
C GLU A 159 -16.58 7.10 -3.12
N VAL A 160 -15.79 7.76 -2.28
CA VAL A 160 -14.48 7.32 -1.79
C VAL A 160 -14.57 7.30 -0.28
N ILE A 161 -14.18 6.18 0.32
CA ILE A 161 -14.02 6.09 1.77
C ILE A 161 -12.67 6.71 2.12
N THR A 162 -12.64 7.59 3.12
CA THR A 162 -11.38 8.22 3.55
C THR A 162 -11.04 7.83 4.98
N LEU A 163 -9.75 7.81 5.30
CA LEU A 163 -9.28 7.53 6.65
C LEU A 163 -9.78 8.60 7.64
N GLY A 164 -9.88 9.85 7.19
CA GLY A 164 -10.45 10.95 7.96
C GLY A 164 -11.93 10.77 8.31
N GLU A 165 -12.73 10.28 7.36
CA GLU A 165 -14.12 9.90 7.60
C GLU A 165 -14.19 8.80 8.66
N LEU A 166 -13.47 7.69 8.48
CA LEU A 166 -13.47 6.57 9.42
C LEU A 166 -13.01 6.98 10.84
N ALA A 167 -12.05 7.89 10.94
CA ALA A 167 -11.53 8.39 12.20
C ALA A 167 -12.46 9.40 12.90
N THR A 168 -13.50 9.89 12.23
CA THR A 168 -14.46 10.87 12.76
C THR A 168 -15.92 10.42 12.70
N ASP A 169 -16.17 9.22 12.17
CA ASP A 169 -17.51 8.69 11.97
C ASP A 169 -18.31 8.67 13.28
N PRO A 170 -19.49 9.33 13.35
CA PRO A 170 -20.36 9.29 14.52
C PRO A 170 -20.92 7.90 14.82
N ASP A 171 -21.03 7.02 13.82
CA ASP A 171 -21.58 5.68 13.98
C ASP A 171 -20.65 4.76 14.78
N ARG A 172 -19.40 5.15 15.05
CA ARG A 172 -18.52 4.45 16.01
C ARG A 172 -19.14 4.33 17.40
N ALA A 173 -20.10 5.20 17.75
CA ALA A 173 -20.87 5.08 18.99
C ALA A 173 -21.74 3.79 19.06
N SER A 174 -21.95 3.08 17.94
CA SER A 174 -22.60 1.76 17.91
C SER A 174 -21.73 0.61 18.41
N VAL A 175 -20.41 0.82 18.59
CA VAL A 175 -19.52 -0.23 19.11
C VAL A 175 -19.79 -0.43 20.60
N ALA A 176 -20.48 -1.52 20.93
CA ALA A 176 -20.99 -1.88 22.26
C ALA A 176 -20.00 -1.59 23.42
N GLY A 177 -20.08 -0.38 23.98
CA GLY A 177 -19.24 0.07 25.08
C GLY A 177 -17.76 0.35 24.73
N GLN A 178 -17.14 -0.32 23.76
CA GLN A 178 -15.71 -0.12 23.49
C GLN A 178 -15.38 1.30 23.02
N PHE A 179 -16.24 1.91 22.20
CA PHE A 179 -16.02 3.30 21.80
C PHE A 179 -16.02 4.25 23.01
N ASP A 180 -16.92 4.04 23.98
CA ASP A 180 -16.96 4.82 25.21
C ASP A 180 -15.68 4.63 26.06
N LEU A 181 -15.10 3.43 26.08
CA LEU A 181 -13.82 3.18 26.76
C LEU A 181 -12.68 4.02 26.16
N PHE A 182 -12.57 4.00 24.83
CA PHE A 182 -11.54 4.75 24.11
C PHE A 182 -11.71 6.26 24.27
N THR A 183 -12.93 6.77 24.04
CA THR A 183 -13.21 8.21 24.20
C THR A 183 -12.93 8.68 25.62
N LYS A 184 -13.39 7.94 26.64
CA LYS A 184 -13.15 8.28 28.05
C LYS A 184 -11.66 8.30 28.39
N TYR A 185 -10.89 7.30 27.95
CA TYR A 185 -9.45 7.24 28.21
C TYR A 185 -8.73 8.44 27.56
N TYR A 186 -9.12 8.81 26.35
CA TYR A 186 -8.56 9.95 25.61
C TYR A 186 -9.23 11.30 25.93
N GLY A 187 -9.73 11.48 27.16
CA GLY A 187 -10.21 12.77 27.65
C GLY A 187 -11.58 13.19 27.14
N ASN A 188 -12.45 12.21 26.84
CA ASN A 188 -13.76 12.36 26.20
C ASN A 188 -13.69 12.90 24.76
N ASP A 189 -12.55 12.69 24.09
CA ASP A 189 -12.41 13.02 22.67
C ASP A 189 -13.09 11.95 21.81
N THR A 190 -14.22 12.30 21.18
CA THR A 190 -14.94 11.40 20.24
C THR A 190 -14.21 11.18 18.93
N SER A 191 -13.18 11.98 18.65
CA SER A 191 -12.38 11.92 17.43
C SER A 191 -10.90 11.64 17.75
N TYR A 192 -10.64 10.90 18.84
CA TYR A 192 -9.30 10.62 19.37
C TYR A 192 -8.29 10.20 18.29
N GLY A 193 -8.68 9.29 17.38
CA GLY A 193 -7.83 8.83 16.28
C GLY A 193 -7.48 9.97 15.31
N ASN A 194 -8.46 10.76 14.90
CA ASN A 194 -8.24 11.94 14.06
C ASN A 194 -7.37 12.98 14.80
N THR A 195 -7.61 13.23 16.08
CA THR A 195 -6.79 14.15 16.88
C THR A 195 -5.33 13.72 16.94
N MET A 196 -5.05 12.42 17.05
CA MET A 196 -3.69 11.88 16.97
C MET A 196 -3.07 12.11 15.58
N MET A 197 -3.79 11.78 14.51
CA MET A 197 -3.31 11.97 13.13
C MET A 197 -3.00 13.43 12.80
N ARG A 198 -3.88 14.37 13.19
CA ARG A 198 -3.64 15.80 12.97
C ARG A 198 -2.35 16.29 13.65
N LYS A 199 -2.03 15.81 14.85
CA LYS A 199 -0.77 16.15 15.54
C LYS A 199 0.45 15.61 14.79
N ILE A 200 0.35 14.41 14.23
CA ILE A 200 1.42 13.77 13.44
C ILE A 200 1.67 14.56 12.15
N PHE A 201 0.61 14.88 11.38
CA PHE A 201 0.72 15.66 10.15
C PHE A 201 1.28 17.06 10.39
N GLN A 202 0.69 17.79 11.34
CA GLN A 202 1.07 19.17 11.63
C GLN A 202 2.50 19.30 12.14
N LYS A 203 3.01 18.29 12.87
CA LYS A 203 4.40 18.25 13.35
C LYS A 203 4.86 19.55 14.03
N SER A 204 3.94 20.22 14.73
CA SER A 204 4.11 21.60 15.18
C SER A 204 4.54 21.72 16.65
N GLU A 205 4.21 20.71 17.46
CA GLU A 205 4.44 20.67 18.91
C GLU A 205 5.36 19.52 19.32
N GLU A 206 6.11 19.68 20.40
CA GLU A 206 6.90 18.57 20.96
C GLU A 206 5.98 17.46 21.50
N PRO A 207 6.36 16.17 21.34
CA PRO A 207 7.62 15.69 20.78
C PRO A 207 7.60 15.52 19.25
N PHE A 208 6.45 15.68 18.59
CA PHE A 208 6.28 15.44 17.15
C PHE A 208 7.11 16.38 16.27
N LYS A 209 7.28 17.62 16.71
CA LYS A 209 8.13 18.63 16.05
C LYS A 209 9.55 18.12 15.79
N SER A 210 10.12 17.39 16.75
CA SER A 210 11.47 16.86 16.69
C SER A 210 11.55 15.45 16.12
N ALA A 211 10.41 14.85 15.73
CA ALA A 211 10.38 13.51 15.16
C ALA A 211 11.06 13.46 13.77
N SER A 212 11.86 12.41 13.56
CA SER A 212 12.37 12.04 12.24
C SER A 212 11.25 11.52 11.34
N THR A 213 11.47 11.47 10.03
CA THR A 213 10.48 10.95 9.08
C THR A 213 10.18 9.46 9.28
N ASN A 214 11.20 8.65 9.63
CA ASN A 214 11.01 7.25 10.00
C ASN A 214 10.07 7.09 11.19
N GLN A 215 10.20 7.95 12.21
CA GLN A 215 9.30 7.94 13.37
C GLN A 215 7.90 8.41 13.03
N LEU A 216 7.77 9.45 12.20
CA LEU A 216 6.46 9.95 11.76
C LEU A 216 5.70 8.92 10.95
N ALA A 217 6.39 8.21 10.05
CA ALA A 217 5.79 7.13 9.27
C ALA A 217 5.17 6.06 10.17
N GLU A 218 5.93 5.55 11.13
CA GLU A 218 5.44 4.52 12.07
C GLU A 218 4.38 5.04 13.04
N LEU A 219 4.48 6.30 13.48
CA LEU A 219 3.43 6.95 14.27
C LEU A 219 2.12 7.03 13.49
N GLY A 220 2.18 7.49 12.24
CA GLY A 220 1.01 7.67 11.36
C GLY A 220 0.39 6.33 10.99
N MET A 221 1.18 5.42 10.39
CA MET A 221 0.71 4.09 10.01
C MET A 221 0.17 3.33 11.21
N GLY A 222 0.90 3.29 12.33
CA GLY A 222 0.45 2.59 13.52
C GLY A 222 -0.84 3.15 14.10
N THR A 223 -1.02 4.48 14.11
CA THR A 223 -2.27 5.10 14.56
C THR A 223 -3.43 4.72 13.63
N LEU A 224 -3.22 4.73 12.32
CA LEU A 224 -4.22 4.30 11.36
C LEU A 224 -4.59 2.82 11.55
N LYS A 225 -3.60 1.93 11.60
CA LYS A 225 -3.80 0.48 11.70
C LYS A 225 -4.47 0.07 13.02
N TYR A 226 -3.93 0.53 14.15
CA TYR A 226 -4.23 -0.03 15.47
C TYR A 226 -5.29 0.75 16.23
N VAL A 227 -5.54 2.01 15.86
CA VAL A 227 -6.50 2.88 16.55
C VAL A 227 -7.70 3.17 15.65
N VAL A 228 -7.48 3.67 14.43
CA VAL A 228 -8.57 4.00 13.50
C VAL A 228 -9.21 2.74 12.95
N MET A 229 -8.45 1.90 12.25
CA MET A 229 -8.96 0.71 11.56
C MET A 229 -9.48 -0.35 12.53
N TYR A 230 -8.85 -0.53 13.70
CA TYR A 230 -9.40 -1.38 14.76
C TYR A 230 -10.85 -0.98 15.13
N MET A 231 -11.09 0.31 15.35
CA MET A 231 -12.43 0.79 15.69
C MET A 231 -13.39 0.69 14.50
N SER A 232 -12.92 0.91 13.27
CA SER A 232 -13.72 0.78 12.06
C SER A 232 -14.15 -0.67 11.79
N VAL A 233 -13.28 -1.66 12.04
CA VAL A 233 -13.63 -3.09 11.99
C VAL A 233 -14.77 -3.36 12.97
N LEU A 234 -14.59 -3.01 14.24
CA LEU A 234 -15.60 -3.24 15.27
C LEU A 234 -16.93 -2.55 14.95
N GLN A 235 -16.90 -1.30 14.50
CA GLN A 235 -18.09 -0.55 14.10
C GLN A 235 -18.92 -1.34 13.09
N LYS A 236 -18.29 -1.79 11.99
CA LYS A 236 -19.00 -2.50 10.93
C LYS A 236 -19.56 -3.84 11.39
N LEU A 237 -18.79 -4.60 12.17
CA LEU A 237 -19.24 -5.90 12.69
C LEU A 237 -20.40 -5.77 13.68
N PHE A 238 -20.36 -4.79 14.60
CA PHE A 238 -21.47 -4.54 15.53
C PHE A 238 -22.71 -4.02 14.81
N GLN A 239 -22.56 -3.06 13.88
CA GLN A 239 -23.68 -2.55 13.08
C GLN A 239 -24.37 -3.66 12.28
N ALA A 240 -23.61 -4.63 11.75
CA ALA A 240 -24.16 -5.76 11.03
C ALA A 240 -25.11 -6.59 11.91
N VAL A 241 -24.67 -6.93 13.12
CA VAL A 241 -25.47 -7.70 14.08
C VAL A 241 -26.67 -6.90 14.60
N GLU A 242 -26.49 -5.63 14.92
CA GLU A 242 -27.60 -4.74 15.34
C GLU A 242 -28.66 -4.63 14.25
N THR A 243 -28.25 -4.48 12.99
CA THR A 243 -29.14 -4.44 11.82
C THR A 243 -29.89 -5.76 11.66
N CYS A 244 -29.22 -6.91 11.86
CA CYS A 244 -29.85 -8.24 11.83
C CYS A 244 -30.96 -8.34 12.89
N THR A 245 -30.64 -7.98 14.13
CA THR A 245 -31.55 -8.08 15.29
C THR A 245 -32.73 -7.11 15.21
N ALA A 246 -32.50 -5.89 14.71
CA ALA A 246 -33.56 -4.90 14.49
C ALA A 246 -34.61 -5.39 13.47
N GLY A 247 -34.17 -6.20 12.50
CA GLY A 247 -35.01 -6.76 11.45
C GLY A 247 -35.63 -5.69 10.54
N GLY A 248 -36.63 -6.10 9.76
CA GLY A 248 -37.30 -5.23 8.78
C GLY A 248 -36.93 -5.54 7.33
N ASN A 249 -37.41 -4.69 6.42
CA ASN A 249 -37.20 -4.91 4.99
C ASN A 249 -35.71 -4.74 4.66
N ASN A 250 -35.13 -5.73 3.98
CA ASN A 250 -33.72 -5.77 3.56
C ASN A 250 -32.67 -5.80 4.69
N ALA A 251 -33.09 -5.96 5.96
CA ALA A 251 -32.17 -5.96 7.10
C ALA A 251 -31.06 -7.01 6.98
N LEU A 252 -31.39 -8.24 6.53
CA LEU A 252 -30.39 -9.30 6.34
C LEU A 252 -29.38 -8.95 5.23
N ALA A 253 -29.84 -8.40 4.10
CA ALA A 253 -28.94 -7.99 3.02
C ALA A 253 -28.01 -6.84 3.45
N GLN A 254 -28.53 -5.88 4.22
CA GLN A 254 -27.73 -4.80 4.79
C GLN A 254 -26.76 -5.30 5.86
N SER A 255 -27.19 -6.26 6.70
CA SER A 255 -26.36 -6.92 7.69
C SER A 255 -25.19 -7.65 7.04
N THR A 256 -25.44 -8.46 6.00
CA THR A 256 -24.37 -9.13 5.22
C THR A 256 -23.39 -8.14 4.63
N ARG A 257 -23.88 -7.02 4.05
CA ARG A 257 -23.02 -5.97 3.50
C ARG A 257 -22.11 -5.37 4.58
N LEU A 258 -22.67 -4.95 5.71
CA LEU A 258 -21.91 -4.37 6.83
C LEU A 258 -20.88 -5.38 7.39
N TRP A 259 -21.25 -6.66 7.46
CA TRP A 259 -20.33 -7.71 7.89
C TRP A 259 -19.14 -7.81 6.94
N ASP A 260 -19.39 -7.95 5.64
CA ASP A 260 -18.35 -8.02 4.61
C ASP A 260 -17.46 -6.77 4.60
N GLU A 261 -18.03 -5.56 4.82
CA GLU A 261 -17.27 -4.30 4.95
C GLU A 261 -16.30 -4.37 6.15
N GLY A 262 -16.75 -4.90 7.29
CA GLY A 262 -15.91 -5.09 8.46
C GLY A 262 -14.77 -6.08 8.23
N VAL A 263 -15.04 -7.18 7.52
CA VAL A 263 -14.00 -8.15 7.12
C VAL A 263 -12.99 -7.51 6.15
N ALA A 264 -13.46 -6.70 5.20
CA ALA A 264 -12.60 -5.96 4.28
C ALA A 264 -11.65 -5.01 5.01
N PHE A 265 -12.12 -4.33 6.07
CA PHE A 265 -11.30 -3.49 6.94
C PHE A 265 -10.37 -4.26 7.91
N TYR A 266 -10.60 -5.56 8.09
CA TYR A 266 -9.71 -6.41 8.89
C TYR A 266 -8.56 -6.96 8.04
N VAL A 267 -8.89 -7.46 6.84
CA VAL A 267 -7.96 -8.16 5.95
C VAL A 267 -7.21 -7.19 5.03
N GLY A 268 -7.93 -6.34 4.30
CA GLY A 268 -7.35 -5.47 3.28
C GLY A 268 -7.15 -6.16 1.92
N SER A 269 -7.05 -5.35 0.87
CA SER A 269 -6.89 -5.81 -0.52
C SER A 269 -5.51 -6.40 -0.82
N MET A 270 -4.46 -5.93 -0.14
CA MET A 270 -3.08 -6.35 -0.35
C MET A 270 -2.77 -7.74 0.18
N GLU A 271 -3.65 -8.34 0.98
CA GLU A 271 -3.51 -9.73 1.40
C GLU A 271 -3.79 -10.72 0.26
N GLY A 272 -4.55 -10.30 -0.74
CA GLY A 272 -4.97 -11.15 -1.86
C GLY A 272 -6.07 -12.14 -1.49
N SER A 273 -6.37 -13.05 -2.41
CA SER A 273 -7.50 -13.99 -2.30
C SER A 273 -7.16 -15.35 -1.70
N ALA A 274 -5.87 -15.72 -1.68
CA ALA A 274 -5.42 -17.02 -1.20
C ALA A 274 -5.70 -17.20 0.30
N GLU A 275 -6.05 -18.41 0.72
CA GLU A 275 -6.26 -18.73 2.13
C GLU A 275 -5.01 -18.41 2.96
N GLY A 276 -5.17 -17.63 4.03
CA GLY A 276 -4.06 -17.17 4.86
C GLY A 276 -3.33 -15.92 4.34
N GLY A 277 -3.75 -15.35 3.20
CA GLY A 277 -3.17 -14.14 2.63
C GLY A 277 -1.82 -14.38 1.95
N THR A 278 -0.98 -13.35 1.88
CA THR A 278 0.35 -13.41 1.26
C THR A 278 1.42 -12.92 2.24
N VAL A 279 2.60 -13.53 2.23
CA VAL A 279 3.66 -13.26 3.22
C VAL A 279 4.12 -11.80 3.20
N GLU A 280 4.23 -11.21 2.01
CA GLU A 280 4.66 -9.83 1.77
C GLU A 280 3.49 -8.85 1.57
N GLY A 281 2.27 -9.27 1.91
CA GLY A 281 1.05 -8.52 1.67
C GLY A 281 0.54 -7.70 2.86
N GLY A 282 -0.53 -6.95 2.63
CA GLY A 282 -1.37 -6.36 3.68
C GLY A 282 -0.80 -5.17 4.45
N GLN A 283 -1.70 -4.42 5.08
CA GLN A 283 -1.36 -3.35 6.01
C GLN A 283 -2.23 -3.35 7.26
N LEU A 284 -3.26 -4.18 7.35
CA LEU A 284 -4.26 -4.09 8.41
C LEU A 284 -3.97 -5.09 9.54
N LEU A 285 -4.94 -5.30 10.44
CA LEU A 285 -4.74 -6.15 11.62
C LEU A 285 -4.43 -7.61 11.26
N PHE A 286 -4.96 -8.11 10.15
CA PHE A 286 -4.62 -9.44 9.64
C PHE A 286 -3.11 -9.60 9.38
N SER A 287 -2.49 -8.64 8.67
CA SER A 287 -1.04 -8.64 8.40
C SER A 287 -0.25 -8.51 9.69
N THR A 288 -0.75 -7.69 10.62
CA THR A 288 -0.12 -7.46 11.92
C THR A 288 -0.03 -8.75 12.74
N ALA A 289 -1.11 -9.53 12.81
CA ALA A 289 -1.12 -10.82 13.47
C ALA A 289 -0.14 -11.82 12.84
N ARG A 290 -0.06 -11.82 11.49
CA ARG A 290 0.91 -12.62 10.75
C ARG A 290 2.35 -12.23 11.11
N GLU A 291 2.68 -10.94 11.08
CA GLU A 291 4.03 -10.44 11.35
C GLU A 291 4.47 -10.70 12.78
N THR A 292 3.54 -10.69 13.75
CA THR A 292 3.86 -10.94 15.14
C THR A 292 3.94 -12.42 15.51
N CYS A 293 3.20 -13.31 14.83
CA CYS A 293 3.03 -14.70 15.29
C CYS A 293 4.34 -15.45 15.56
N ILE A 294 5.39 -15.16 14.79
CA ILE A 294 6.67 -15.87 14.89
C ILE A 294 7.38 -15.59 16.21
N TYR A 295 7.25 -14.38 16.72
CA TYR A 295 7.86 -13.96 17.98
C TYR A 295 7.14 -14.52 19.20
N PHE A 296 5.94 -15.08 19.03
CA PHE A 296 5.11 -15.59 20.12
C PHE A 296 4.88 -17.09 20.08
N GLY A 297 5.46 -17.78 19.08
CA GLY A 297 5.22 -19.20 18.85
C GLY A 297 3.77 -19.51 18.42
N GLN A 298 3.09 -18.54 17.80
CA GLN A 298 1.67 -18.61 17.43
C GLN A 298 1.43 -18.73 15.91
N CYS A 299 2.46 -19.09 15.14
CA CYS A 299 2.26 -19.41 13.73
C CYS A 299 1.92 -20.90 13.58
N THR A 300 0.88 -21.22 12.82
CA THR A 300 0.54 -22.60 12.44
C THR A 300 1.30 -23.09 11.22
N ASP A 301 1.69 -22.17 10.36
CA ASP A 301 2.71 -22.39 9.33
C ASP A 301 3.75 -21.26 9.44
N VAL A 302 4.97 -21.61 9.84
CA VAL A 302 6.09 -20.65 9.99
C VAL A 302 6.61 -20.18 8.63
N GLN A 303 6.47 -20.97 7.56
CA GLN A 303 6.95 -20.58 6.22
C GLN A 303 6.01 -19.57 5.57
N GLN A 304 4.71 -19.73 5.78
CA GLN A 304 3.67 -18.82 5.28
C GLN A 304 3.28 -17.74 6.29
N LEU A 305 3.89 -17.76 7.48
CA LEU A 305 3.56 -16.90 8.63
C LEU A 305 2.04 -16.89 8.95
N GLN A 306 1.38 -18.05 8.88
CA GLN A 306 -0.05 -18.12 9.18
C GLN A 306 -0.27 -18.03 10.70
N ALA A 307 -0.84 -16.91 11.17
CA ALA A 307 -1.12 -16.72 12.58
C ALA A 307 -2.34 -17.54 13.04
N GLN A 308 -2.22 -18.23 14.18
CA GLN A 308 -3.31 -18.99 14.80
C GLN A 308 -4.55 -18.11 15.02
N VAL A 309 -4.37 -16.90 15.53
CA VAL A 309 -5.47 -15.95 15.78
C VAL A 309 -6.19 -15.54 14.49
N ASN A 310 -5.49 -15.43 13.36
CA ASN A 310 -6.13 -15.16 12.06
C ASN A 310 -7.06 -16.31 11.67
N MET A 311 -6.63 -17.56 11.84
CA MET A 311 -7.48 -18.70 11.51
C MET A 311 -8.74 -18.76 12.37
N GLU A 312 -8.61 -18.45 13.67
CA GLU A 312 -9.74 -18.42 14.60
C GLU A 312 -10.73 -17.31 14.25
N ILE A 313 -10.24 -16.08 14.03
CA ILE A 313 -11.07 -14.95 13.63
C ILE A 313 -11.77 -15.23 12.29
N MET A 314 -11.04 -15.71 11.28
CA MET A 314 -11.61 -15.96 9.95
C MET A 314 -12.62 -17.12 9.95
N SER A 315 -12.41 -18.13 10.79
CA SER A 315 -13.39 -19.21 11.02
C SER A 315 -14.66 -18.67 11.67
N ALA A 316 -14.53 -17.84 12.72
CA ALA A 316 -15.66 -17.20 13.37
C ALA A 316 -16.41 -16.26 12.41
N ILE A 317 -15.68 -15.48 11.61
CA ILE A 317 -16.22 -14.59 10.57
C ILE A 317 -17.09 -15.34 9.56
N THR A 318 -16.62 -16.50 9.11
CA THR A 318 -17.36 -17.34 8.16
C THR A 318 -18.59 -17.99 8.80
N SER A 319 -18.52 -18.35 10.08
CA SER A 319 -19.70 -18.83 10.83
C SER A 319 -20.75 -17.74 10.94
N VAL A 320 -20.35 -16.54 11.36
CA VAL A 320 -21.27 -15.42 11.56
C VAL A 320 -21.88 -14.97 10.23
N SER A 321 -21.12 -14.95 9.13
CA SER A 321 -21.69 -14.56 7.83
C SER A 321 -22.83 -15.48 7.39
N LEU A 322 -22.80 -16.76 7.75
CA LEU A 322 -23.91 -17.70 7.53
C LEU A 322 -25.10 -17.42 8.46
N GLU A 323 -24.84 -17.15 9.74
CA GLU A 323 -25.87 -16.84 10.75
C GLU A 323 -26.62 -15.54 10.43
N LEU A 324 -25.95 -14.54 9.87
CA LEU A 324 -26.55 -13.27 9.43
C LEU A 324 -27.47 -13.41 8.20
N THR A 325 -27.64 -14.62 7.66
CA THR A 325 -28.64 -14.90 6.60
C THR A 325 -30.03 -15.22 7.15
N SER A 326 -30.19 -15.34 8.47
CA SER A 326 -31.46 -15.63 9.13
C SER A 326 -31.69 -14.78 10.38
N THR A 327 -32.86 -14.15 10.48
CA THR A 327 -33.22 -13.35 11.66
C THR A 327 -33.29 -14.17 12.95
N SER A 328 -33.38 -15.51 12.87
CA SER A 328 -33.41 -16.37 14.06
C SER A 328 -32.04 -16.64 14.68
N GLU A 329 -30.96 -16.27 13.99
CA GLU A 329 -29.58 -16.59 14.39
C GLU A 329 -28.76 -15.34 14.73
N CYS A 330 -29.33 -14.13 14.63
CA CYS A 330 -28.63 -12.87 14.96
C CYS A 330 -28.07 -12.85 16.40
N GLU A 331 -28.75 -13.49 17.37
CA GLU A 331 -28.26 -13.58 18.76
C GLU A 331 -27.01 -14.48 18.86
N GLN A 332 -26.94 -15.56 18.08
CA GLN A 332 -25.75 -16.41 18.01
C GLN A 332 -24.59 -15.68 17.33
N ALA A 333 -24.90 -14.91 16.28
CA ALA A 333 -23.94 -14.05 15.61
C ALA A 333 -23.37 -12.99 16.57
N GLN A 334 -24.24 -12.35 17.37
CA GLN A 334 -23.84 -11.40 18.40
C GLN A 334 -22.91 -12.06 19.42
N GLN A 335 -23.29 -13.23 19.93
CA GLN A 335 -22.49 -13.94 20.92
C GLN A 335 -21.09 -14.28 20.38
N LYS A 336 -20.97 -14.75 19.13
CA LYS A 336 -19.67 -15.05 18.52
C LYS A 336 -18.83 -13.80 18.27
N LEU A 337 -19.45 -12.70 17.89
CA LEU A 337 -18.76 -11.42 17.75
C LEU A 337 -18.14 -11.00 19.10
N GLU A 338 -18.92 -11.02 20.17
CA GLU A 338 -18.51 -10.57 21.50
C GLU A 338 -17.55 -11.54 22.21
N GLU A 339 -17.76 -12.85 22.09
CA GLU A 339 -17.00 -13.87 22.84
C GLU A 339 -15.78 -14.41 22.10
N VAL A 340 -15.70 -14.27 20.78
CA VAL A 340 -14.60 -14.85 19.97
C VAL A 340 -13.87 -13.79 19.17
N ILE A 341 -14.57 -13.02 18.35
CA ILE A 341 -13.92 -12.10 17.40
C ILE A 341 -13.32 -10.90 18.13
N VAL A 342 -14.10 -10.23 18.98
CA VAL A 342 -13.67 -9.04 19.74
C VAL A 342 -12.42 -9.32 20.60
N PRO A 343 -12.36 -10.39 21.42
CA PRO A 343 -11.18 -10.69 22.21
C PRO A 343 -9.97 -11.01 21.33
N ASN A 344 -10.16 -11.79 20.26
CA ASN A 344 -9.06 -12.19 19.39
C ASN A 344 -8.49 -11.01 18.58
N LEU A 345 -9.28 -9.98 18.26
CA LEU A 345 -8.77 -8.76 17.64
C LEU A 345 -7.77 -7.99 18.54
N GLN A 346 -7.80 -8.20 19.86
CA GLN A 346 -6.88 -7.57 20.81
C GLN A 346 -5.51 -8.26 20.86
N ILE A 347 -5.43 -9.54 20.50
CA ILE A 347 -4.19 -10.33 20.54
C ILE A 347 -3.05 -9.70 19.72
N PRO A 348 -3.21 -9.35 18.43
CA PRO A 348 -2.13 -8.70 17.68
C PRO A 348 -1.72 -7.34 18.26
N LEU A 349 -2.63 -6.63 18.93
CA LEU A 349 -2.32 -5.37 19.62
C LEU A 349 -1.45 -5.61 20.86
N ILE A 350 -1.74 -6.65 21.63
CA ILE A 350 -0.94 -7.06 22.80
C ILE A 350 0.44 -7.56 22.34
N GLN A 351 0.47 -8.46 21.37
CA GLN A 351 1.72 -8.99 20.80
C GLN A 351 2.61 -7.87 20.25
N GLY A 352 2.03 -6.94 19.48
CA GLY A 352 2.73 -5.78 18.97
C GLY A 352 3.26 -4.87 20.09
N THR A 353 2.47 -4.62 21.14
CA THR A 353 2.89 -3.84 22.31
C THR A 353 4.14 -4.45 22.97
N LEU A 354 4.14 -5.75 23.20
CA LEU A 354 5.26 -6.46 23.84
C LEU A 354 6.51 -6.50 22.94
N LEU A 355 6.34 -6.77 21.64
CA LEU A 355 7.42 -6.79 20.67
C LEU A 355 8.10 -5.41 20.56
N TYR A 356 7.31 -4.36 20.38
CA TYR A 356 7.85 -3.01 20.20
C TYR A 356 8.35 -2.39 21.51
N ALA A 357 7.87 -2.82 22.67
CA ALA A 357 8.51 -2.50 23.94
C ALA A 357 9.95 -3.02 23.98
N THR A 358 10.16 -4.27 23.58
CA THR A 358 11.48 -4.92 23.54
C THR A 358 12.40 -4.30 22.48
N LYS A 359 11.87 -3.96 21.30
CA LYS A 359 12.65 -3.24 20.28
C LYS A 359 13.04 -1.84 20.75
N ALA A 360 12.11 -1.09 21.32
CA ALA A 360 12.34 0.28 21.78
C ALA A 360 13.30 0.36 22.97
N GLU A 361 13.32 -0.63 23.87
CA GLU A 361 14.25 -0.69 25.01
C GLU A 361 15.72 -0.68 24.58
N LYS A 362 16.03 -1.20 23.38
CA LYS A 362 17.39 -1.26 22.82
C LYS A 362 17.83 0.07 22.20
N LEU A 363 16.93 1.06 22.09
CA LEU A 363 17.20 2.31 21.42
C LEU A 363 17.80 3.36 22.38
N PRO A 364 18.72 4.22 21.91
CA PRO A 364 19.22 5.35 22.69
C PRO A 364 18.20 6.50 22.73
N ALA A 365 18.36 7.39 23.71
CA ALA A 365 17.66 8.69 23.73
C ALA A 365 17.99 9.49 22.45
N GLY A 366 17.01 10.22 21.92
CA GLY A 366 17.17 10.97 20.67
C GLY A 366 17.35 10.13 19.40
N THR A 367 17.04 8.83 19.45
CA THR A 367 17.03 7.95 18.26
C THR A 367 16.16 8.51 17.14
N SER A 368 16.47 8.15 15.88
CA SER A 368 15.62 8.36 14.71
C SER A 368 14.95 7.07 14.20
N ASN A 369 15.08 5.95 14.94
CA ASN A 369 14.48 4.68 14.55
C ASN A 369 12.93 4.75 14.67
N GLY A 370 12.24 4.28 13.62
CA GLY A 370 10.80 4.18 13.54
C GLY A 370 10.17 3.25 14.59
N ASP A 371 10.90 2.27 15.11
CA ASP A 371 10.44 1.37 16.19
C ASP A 371 9.91 2.14 17.42
N LEU A 372 10.42 3.35 17.68
CA LEU A 372 9.90 4.24 18.72
C LEU A 372 8.48 4.74 18.42
N GLY A 373 8.20 5.07 17.16
CA GLY A 373 6.87 5.47 16.70
C GLY A 373 5.87 4.31 16.76
N ALA A 374 6.29 3.13 16.32
CA ALA A 374 5.48 1.92 16.39
C ALA A 374 5.15 1.52 17.84
N SER A 375 6.14 1.57 18.74
CA SER A 375 5.95 1.38 20.19
C SER A 375 4.85 2.32 20.74
N HIS A 376 4.91 3.60 20.37
CA HIS A 376 3.87 4.54 20.77
C HIS A 376 2.49 4.13 20.24
N ALA A 377 2.37 3.84 18.95
CA ALA A 377 1.10 3.51 18.32
C ALA A 377 0.44 2.26 18.94
N PHE A 378 1.19 1.18 19.17
CA PHE A 378 0.68 -0.02 19.85
C PHE A 378 0.23 0.25 21.28
N SER A 379 0.97 1.07 22.04
CA SER A 379 0.51 1.46 23.38
C SER A 379 -0.85 2.18 23.30
N ARG A 380 -1.06 3.06 22.31
CA ARG A 380 -2.33 3.79 22.15
C ARG A 380 -3.51 2.90 21.79
N SER A 381 -3.29 1.77 21.13
CA SER A 381 -4.39 0.86 20.82
C SER A 381 -4.84 0.04 22.03
N ILE A 382 -3.95 -0.30 22.97
CA ILE A 382 -4.29 -1.19 24.10
C ILE A 382 -4.62 -0.46 25.41
N LEU A 383 -4.09 0.76 25.61
CA LEU A 383 -4.22 1.51 26.85
C LEU A 383 -5.67 1.71 27.34
N PRO A 384 -6.66 2.04 26.47
CA PRO A 384 -8.05 2.15 26.91
C PRO A 384 -8.61 0.86 27.51
N LEU A 385 -8.24 -0.30 26.94
CA LEU A 385 -8.67 -1.62 27.40
C LEU A 385 -8.00 -1.95 28.74
N VAL A 386 -6.69 -1.75 28.86
CA VAL A 386 -5.93 -1.97 30.11
C VAL A 386 -6.45 -1.06 31.24
N ALA A 387 -6.75 0.21 30.95
CA ALA A 387 -7.21 1.15 31.96
C ALA A 387 -8.58 0.82 32.55
N THR A 388 -9.38 -0.01 31.87
CA THR A 388 -10.66 -0.50 32.42
C THR A 388 -10.47 -1.46 33.59
N VAL A 389 -9.37 -2.23 33.58
CA VAL A 389 -9.07 -3.25 34.57
C VAL A 389 -8.06 -2.77 35.60
N SER A 390 -7.04 -2.01 35.17
CA SER A 390 -5.96 -1.50 36.00
C SER A 390 -5.44 -0.17 35.46
N THR A 391 -5.85 0.94 36.09
CA THR A 391 -5.29 2.26 35.77
C THR A 391 -3.79 2.32 36.07
N THR A 392 -3.31 1.61 37.09
CA THR A 392 -1.89 1.54 37.44
C THR A 392 -1.07 0.90 36.32
N SER A 393 -1.55 -0.22 35.75
CA SER A 393 -0.88 -0.89 34.64
C SER A 393 -0.89 -0.02 33.39
N ALA A 394 -2.01 0.65 33.11
CA ALA A 394 -2.11 1.61 32.02
C ALA A 394 -1.09 2.76 32.17
N ASP A 395 -0.94 3.33 33.37
CA ASP A 395 0.04 4.38 33.64
C ASP A 395 1.49 3.91 33.46
N VAL A 396 1.79 2.64 33.79
CA VAL A 396 3.11 2.04 33.55
C VAL A 396 3.39 1.92 32.06
N ILE A 397 2.44 1.39 31.28
CA ILE A 397 2.57 1.23 29.83
C ILE A 397 2.68 2.59 29.14
N ASP A 398 1.81 3.55 29.48
CA ASP A 398 1.84 4.90 28.92
C ASP A 398 3.16 5.61 29.25
N GLY A 399 3.57 5.58 30.51
CA GLY A 399 4.82 6.19 30.95
C GLY A 399 6.06 5.61 30.25
N ALA A 400 6.05 4.31 29.95
CA ALA A 400 7.16 3.62 29.29
C ALA A 400 7.19 3.83 27.77
N MET A 401 6.02 3.77 27.11
CA MET A 401 5.90 3.67 25.65
C MET A 401 5.39 4.95 24.97
N LYS A 402 5.05 6.00 25.72
CA LYS A 402 4.72 7.31 25.12
C LYS A 402 5.88 7.82 24.25
N PHE A 403 5.53 8.47 23.14
CA PHE A 403 6.52 9.05 22.25
C PHE A 403 7.23 10.19 22.97
N GLN A 404 8.53 10.07 23.15
CA GLN A 404 9.40 11.05 23.77
C GLN A 404 10.83 10.84 23.27
N LEU A 405 11.59 11.92 23.14
CA LEU A 405 12.94 11.90 22.58
C LEU A 405 14.02 12.32 23.58
N ASP A 406 13.61 12.86 24.73
CA ASP A 406 14.48 13.43 25.77
C ASP A 406 15.09 12.38 26.71
N THR A 407 14.53 11.17 26.72
CA THR A 407 14.89 10.08 27.62
C THR A 407 15.06 8.79 26.84
N LYS A 408 15.70 7.79 27.46
CA LYS A 408 15.82 6.45 26.87
C LYS A 408 14.40 5.88 26.66
N PRO A 409 14.01 5.50 25.44
CA PRO A 409 12.74 4.82 25.21
C PRO A 409 12.65 3.51 25.99
N VAL A 410 11.44 3.21 26.49
CA VAL A 410 11.11 1.98 27.23
C VAL A 410 12.27 1.52 28.12
N PRO A 411 12.53 2.21 29.25
CA PRO A 411 13.74 1.98 30.02
C PRO A 411 13.95 0.52 30.45
N ASP A 412 12.84 -0.18 30.69
CA ASP A 412 12.72 -1.57 31.12
C ASP A 412 11.47 -2.19 30.48
N ALA A 413 11.66 -3.04 29.47
CA ALA A 413 10.57 -3.70 28.76
C ALA A 413 9.81 -4.69 29.65
N VAL A 414 10.48 -5.30 30.64
CA VAL A 414 9.85 -6.27 31.56
C VAL A 414 8.70 -5.63 32.33
N ARG A 415 8.79 -4.34 32.65
CA ARG A 415 7.67 -3.61 33.30
C ARG A 415 6.42 -3.50 32.43
N VAL A 416 6.58 -3.48 31.12
CA VAL A 416 5.45 -3.50 30.17
C VAL A 416 4.83 -4.90 30.16
N PHE A 417 5.66 -5.95 30.16
CA PHE A 417 5.20 -7.34 30.28
C PHE A 417 4.44 -7.56 31.59
N ASP A 418 5.00 -7.17 32.74
CA ASP A 418 4.37 -7.29 34.05
C ASP A 418 3.04 -6.53 34.11
N ALA A 419 3.00 -5.30 33.59
CA ALA A 419 1.78 -4.49 33.59
C ALA A 419 0.65 -5.13 32.74
N LEU A 420 0.99 -5.71 31.59
CA LEU A 420 0.04 -6.47 30.78
C LEU A 420 -0.39 -7.76 31.47
N ALA A 421 0.56 -8.54 32.01
CA ALA A 421 0.28 -9.76 32.76
C ALA A 421 -0.66 -9.53 33.95
N ASP A 422 -0.46 -8.45 34.71
CA ASP A 422 -1.33 -8.05 35.82
C ASP A 422 -2.75 -7.67 35.37
N SER A 423 -2.89 -7.22 34.11
CA SER A 423 -4.17 -6.74 33.56
C SER A 423 -4.96 -7.86 32.89
N LEU A 424 -4.29 -8.84 32.28
CA LEU A 424 -4.90 -9.93 31.51
C LEU A 424 -6.01 -10.70 32.23
N PRO A 425 -5.93 -11.02 33.54
CA PRO A 425 -7.01 -11.71 34.23
C PRO A 425 -8.36 -10.97 34.23
N GLY A 426 -8.35 -9.65 34.03
CA GLY A 426 -9.56 -8.84 33.88
C GLY A 426 -9.90 -8.46 32.44
N MET A 427 -9.01 -8.75 31.47
CA MET A 427 -9.24 -8.48 30.06
C MET A 427 -9.90 -9.70 29.39
N GLU A 428 -10.41 -9.49 28.18
CA GLU A 428 -11.12 -10.49 27.41
C GLU A 428 -10.25 -11.53 26.66
N PRO A 429 -9.06 -11.21 26.09
CA PRO A 429 -8.31 -12.15 25.27
C PRO A 429 -7.75 -13.30 26.11
N ASN A 430 -7.81 -14.50 25.53
CA ASN A 430 -7.25 -15.68 26.16
C ASN A 430 -5.72 -15.64 26.11
N CYS A 431 -5.11 -15.86 27.27
CA CYS A 431 -3.68 -15.75 27.43
C CYS A 431 -2.90 -16.76 26.56
N SER A 432 -3.42 -17.99 26.39
CA SER A 432 -2.73 -19.01 25.58
C SER A 432 -2.53 -18.57 24.13
N ASP A 433 -3.41 -17.73 23.62
CA ASP A 433 -3.46 -17.34 22.21
C ASP A 433 -2.54 -16.12 21.96
N ILE A 434 -2.15 -15.42 23.03
CA ILE A 434 -1.05 -14.44 22.99
C ILE A 434 0.29 -15.14 22.77
N GLY A 435 0.50 -16.30 23.42
CA GLY A 435 1.74 -17.08 23.32
C GLY A 435 2.86 -16.58 24.23
N ILE A 436 4.06 -17.11 23.98
CA ILE A 436 5.28 -16.80 24.75
C ILE A 436 6.19 -16.01 23.85
N PHE A 437 6.55 -14.79 24.26
CA PHE A 437 7.52 -14.01 23.53
C PHE A 437 8.89 -14.69 23.57
N ASP A 438 9.49 -14.88 22.41
CA ASP A 438 10.84 -15.39 22.25
C ASP A 438 11.51 -14.72 21.04
N ASN A 439 12.68 -14.12 21.25
CA ASN A 439 13.46 -13.47 20.19
C ASN A 439 14.96 -13.74 20.32
N ASP A 440 15.37 -14.98 20.58
CA ASP A 440 16.77 -15.45 20.77
C ASP A 440 17.55 -14.77 21.93
N GLU A 441 17.12 -13.60 22.40
CA GLU A 441 17.75 -12.75 23.40
C GLU A 441 16.90 -12.64 24.68
N VAL A 442 15.57 -12.56 24.52
CA VAL A 442 14.60 -12.44 25.61
C VAL A 442 13.52 -13.49 25.40
N SER A 443 13.22 -14.25 26.46
CA SER A 443 12.06 -15.13 26.51
C SER A 443 11.21 -14.79 27.72
N GLY A 444 9.91 -14.61 27.52
CA GLY A 444 8.97 -14.23 28.57
C GLY A 444 7.52 -14.25 28.09
N GLY A 445 6.61 -14.75 28.92
CA GLY A 445 5.18 -14.71 28.65
C GLY A 445 4.50 -13.68 29.54
N VAL A 446 3.33 -13.21 29.10
CA VAL A 446 2.39 -12.46 29.95
C VAL A 446 1.42 -13.39 30.70
N CYS A 447 1.53 -14.70 30.46
CA CYS A 447 0.73 -15.75 31.09
C CYS A 447 1.48 -16.35 32.28
N THR A 448 0.76 -16.58 33.38
CA THR A 448 1.29 -17.32 34.53
C THR A 448 1.41 -18.82 34.21
N ASP A 449 2.36 -19.50 34.86
CA ASP A 449 2.73 -20.90 34.63
C ASP A 449 1.56 -21.91 34.74
N ASP A 450 0.42 -21.53 35.33
CA ASP A 450 -0.76 -22.41 35.48
C ASP A 450 -1.44 -22.76 34.14
N PHE A 451 -1.06 -22.12 33.02
CA PHE A 451 -1.63 -22.36 31.68
C PHE A 451 -0.73 -23.13 30.71
N LEU A 452 0.54 -23.39 31.07
CA LEU A 452 1.51 -24.07 30.17
C LEU A 452 1.45 -25.60 30.30
N GLY A 453 0.27 -26.16 30.01
CA GLY A 453 0.05 -27.59 29.90
C GLY A 453 0.52 -28.15 28.55
N SER A 454 1.81 -28.46 28.46
CA SER A 454 2.46 -29.42 27.52
C SER A 454 2.43 -29.15 26.01
N SER A 455 3.56 -28.65 25.50
CA SER A 455 4.04 -28.97 24.15
C SER A 455 5.51 -29.42 24.22
N PRO A 456 5.91 -30.54 23.55
CA PRO A 456 7.28 -31.04 23.60
C PRO A 456 8.22 -30.25 22.67
N PRO A 457 9.54 -30.30 22.91
CA PRO A 457 10.51 -29.46 22.21
C PRO A 457 10.65 -29.82 20.73
N HIS A 458 10.90 -28.78 19.94
CA HIS A 458 11.18 -28.81 18.50
C HIS A 458 12.15 -29.92 18.11
N THR A 459 11.80 -30.70 17.09
CA THR A 459 12.74 -31.55 16.36
C THR A 459 12.63 -31.27 14.86
N ALA A 460 13.79 -31.18 14.21
CA ALA A 460 13.99 -30.74 12.84
C ALA A 460 13.37 -31.64 11.75
N LEU A 461 13.14 -30.99 10.60
CA LEU A 461 12.69 -31.45 9.27
C LEU A 461 13.08 -32.89 8.85
N PRO A 462 12.24 -33.51 8.00
CA PRO A 462 12.74 -33.85 6.66
C PRO A 462 11.75 -33.59 5.49
N GLN A 463 12.36 -33.30 4.34
CA GLN A 463 11.77 -33.16 3.00
C GLN A 463 11.05 -34.43 2.53
N THR A 464 10.01 -34.30 1.68
CA THR A 464 9.93 -34.90 0.32
C THR A 464 8.55 -34.86 -0.34
N SER A 465 8.61 -34.65 -1.67
CA SER A 465 7.77 -35.16 -2.77
C SER A 465 6.35 -34.65 -3.01
N SER A 466 6.24 -34.00 -4.18
CA SER A 466 5.05 -33.66 -4.98
C SER A 466 4.07 -34.81 -5.19
N PRO A 467 2.77 -34.50 -5.38
CA PRO A 467 1.87 -35.38 -6.11
C PRO A 467 1.37 -34.79 -7.44
N THR A 468 1.36 -35.71 -8.40
CA THR A 468 0.96 -35.73 -9.80
C THR A 468 -0.51 -35.38 -10.06
N ALA A 469 -0.73 -34.80 -11.25
CA ALA A 469 -1.99 -34.48 -11.91
C ALA A 469 -2.95 -35.66 -12.19
N ALA A 470 -4.25 -35.34 -12.28
CA ALA A 470 -5.27 -35.98 -13.12
C ALA A 470 -6.62 -35.23 -12.96
N PRO A 471 -7.65 -35.45 -13.81
CA PRO A 471 -7.66 -35.54 -15.27
C PRO A 471 -8.73 -34.61 -15.91
N SER A 472 -8.59 -34.41 -17.22
CA SER A 472 -9.53 -33.71 -18.10
C SER A 472 -10.89 -34.39 -18.24
N SER A 473 -11.98 -33.62 -18.20
CA SER A 473 -13.29 -34.02 -18.72
C SER A 473 -13.88 -32.89 -19.55
N GLY A 474 -13.97 -33.09 -20.87
CA GLY A 474 -14.65 -32.18 -21.78
C GLY A 474 -16.16 -32.26 -21.69
N THR A 475 -16.85 -31.20 -22.10
CA THR A 475 -18.23 -31.24 -22.62
C THR A 475 -18.53 -29.95 -23.40
N SER A 476 -18.77 -30.13 -24.70
CA SER A 476 -19.76 -29.51 -25.59
C SER A 476 -20.06 -28.00 -25.50
N ALA A 477 -19.70 -27.33 -26.61
CA ALA A 477 -20.14 -26.00 -27.00
C ALA A 477 -21.67 -25.87 -27.20
N PRO A 478 -22.25 -24.73 -26.83
CA PRO A 478 -23.47 -24.21 -27.46
C PRO A 478 -23.18 -23.02 -28.37
N THR A 479 -23.87 -23.04 -29.50
CA THR A 479 -23.86 -22.15 -30.67
C THR A 479 -24.21 -20.68 -30.39
N LEU A 480 -23.49 -19.80 -31.10
CA LEU A 480 -23.70 -18.35 -31.24
C LEU A 480 -25.13 -17.99 -31.68
N GLY A 481 -25.74 -17.06 -30.94
CA GLY A 481 -26.79 -16.17 -31.44
C GLY A 481 -26.19 -14.84 -31.88
N THR A 482 -26.25 -14.55 -33.18
CA THR A 482 -25.75 -13.32 -33.80
C THR A 482 -26.66 -12.14 -33.55
N SER A 483 -26.14 -11.06 -32.96
CA SER A 483 -26.70 -9.72 -33.13
C SER A 483 -25.57 -8.72 -33.40
N SER A 484 -25.49 -8.28 -34.66
CA SER A 484 -24.54 -7.26 -35.13
C SER A 484 -24.71 -5.93 -34.38
N PRO A 485 -23.63 -5.29 -33.93
CA PRO A 485 -23.69 -3.90 -33.48
C PRO A 485 -23.76 -2.93 -34.66
N VAL A 486 -24.55 -1.88 -34.46
CA VAL A 486 -24.78 -0.77 -35.38
C VAL A 486 -23.49 0.05 -35.52
N ALA A 487 -23.06 0.29 -36.76
CA ALA A 487 -21.89 1.09 -37.09
C ALA A 487 -22.13 2.58 -36.79
N ILE A 488 -21.16 3.22 -36.12
CA ILE A 488 -21.07 4.67 -35.98
C ILE A 488 -20.53 5.23 -37.32
N PRO A 489 -21.10 6.32 -37.88
CA PRO A 489 -20.70 6.81 -39.19
C PRO A 489 -19.27 7.35 -39.20
N ILE A 490 -18.46 6.87 -40.15
CA ILE A 490 -17.16 7.46 -40.51
C ILE A 490 -17.46 8.65 -41.42
N GLU A 491 -17.15 9.88 -40.97
CA GLU A 491 -17.13 11.04 -41.85
C GLU A 491 -15.96 10.92 -42.84
N THR A 492 -16.27 10.55 -44.08
CA THR A 492 -15.35 10.64 -45.22
C THR A 492 -15.44 12.04 -45.82
N GLY A 493 -14.70 12.99 -45.24
CA GLY A 493 -14.42 14.30 -45.85
C GLY A 493 -12.94 14.43 -46.21
N PRO A 494 -12.57 15.13 -47.29
CA PRO A 494 -11.17 15.39 -47.60
C PRO A 494 -10.56 16.25 -46.49
N THR A 495 -9.44 15.77 -45.93
CA THR A 495 -8.64 16.47 -44.93
C THR A 495 -8.26 17.86 -45.48
N PRO A 496 -8.59 18.97 -44.79
CA PRO A 496 -8.10 20.28 -45.20
C PRO A 496 -6.57 20.27 -45.17
N ALA A 497 -5.94 20.93 -46.14
CA ALA A 497 -4.49 21.11 -46.17
C ALA A 497 -4.00 21.71 -44.83
N PRO A 498 -2.82 21.32 -44.31
CA PRO A 498 -2.32 21.82 -43.04
C PRO A 498 -2.21 23.34 -43.12
N GLN A 499 -2.98 24.05 -42.31
CA GLN A 499 -2.73 25.47 -42.09
C GLN A 499 -1.43 25.60 -41.27
N PRO A 500 -0.60 26.61 -41.52
CA PRO A 500 0.58 26.85 -40.71
C PRO A 500 0.15 27.11 -39.26
N ALA A 501 0.56 26.25 -38.35
CA ALA A 501 0.31 26.40 -36.92
C ALA A 501 0.85 27.76 -36.47
N THR A 502 -0.04 28.65 -36.05
CA THR A 502 0.35 29.83 -35.27
C THR A 502 0.83 29.34 -33.90
N SER A 503 1.83 30.00 -33.31
CA SER A 503 2.52 29.59 -32.05
C SER A 503 1.64 29.39 -30.80
N ASP A 504 0.32 29.55 -30.95
CA ASP A 504 -0.67 29.44 -29.88
C ASP A 504 -1.47 28.11 -29.96
N ASP A 505 -1.15 27.24 -30.92
CA ASP A 505 -1.87 25.98 -31.18
C ASP A 505 -1.01 24.75 -30.81
N LEU A 506 -1.26 24.18 -29.62
CA LEU A 506 -0.76 22.84 -29.24
C LEU A 506 -1.91 21.84 -29.17
N ALA A 507 -1.58 20.56 -29.40
CA ALA A 507 -2.51 19.44 -29.34
C ALA A 507 -3.73 19.56 -30.28
N PHE A 508 -3.51 19.94 -31.54
CA PHE A 508 -4.55 20.03 -32.58
C PHE A 508 -5.69 21.01 -32.24
N GLY A 509 -5.37 22.17 -31.68
CA GLY A 509 -6.32 23.23 -31.33
C GLY A 509 -7.10 22.97 -30.05
N ARG A 510 -6.76 21.92 -29.30
CA ARG A 510 -7.52 21.48 -28.12
C ARG A 510 -7.16 22.23 -26.85
N TYR A 511 -6.07 23.00 -26.85
CA TYR A 511 -5.69 23.81 -25.71
C TYR A 511 -5.38 25.24 -26.16
N THR A 512 -5.98 26.21 -25.49
CA THR A 512 -5.73 27.63 -25.75
C THR A 512 -5.00 28.23 -24.55
N PHE A 513 -3.78 28.70 -24.78
CA PHE A 513 -2.98 29.29 -23.72
C PHE A 513 -3.37 30.74 -23.45
N LYS A 514 -3.34 31.13 -22.18
CA LYS A 514 -3.53 32.53 -21.75
C LYS A 514 -2.22 33.33 -21.71
N THR A 515 -1.09 32.64 -21.87
CA THR A 515 0.27 33.17 -21.81
C THR A 515 1.07 32.59 -22.97
N ASN A 516 2.12 33.29 -23.40
CA ASN A 516 3.04 32.73 -24.39
C ASN A 516 3.86 31.61 -23.71
N ILE A 517 3.67 30.38 -24.19
CA ILE A 517 4.36 29.18 -23.70
C ILE A 517 5.28 28.55 -24.76
N ASP A 518 5.47 29.21 -25.91
CA ASP A 518 6.20 28.68 -27.05
C ASP A 518 7.64 28.31 -26.66
N SER A 519 8.28 29.13 -25.83
CA SER A 519 9.61 28.83 -25.29
C SER A 519 9.62 27.57 -24.43
N VAL A 520 8.61 27.34 -23.59
CA VAL A 520 8.56 26.16 -22.71
C VAL A 520 8.25 24.89 -23.50
N ALA A 521 7.33 24.96 -24.48
CA ALA A 521 6.95 23.82 -25.30
C ALA A 521 8.10 23.28 -26.19
N ARG A 522 9.08 24.15 -26.50
CA ARG A 522 10.29 23.79 -27.24
C ARG A 522 11.23 22.85 -26.50
N ILE A 523 10.99 22.54 -25.22
CA ILE A 523 11.71 21.45 -24.53
C ILE A 523 11.57 20.10 -25.28
N SER A 524 10.44 19.88 -25.97
CA SER A 524 10.23 18.71 -26.83
C SER A 524 11.18 18.66 -28.04
N TRP A 525 11.75 19.79 -28.45
CA TRP A 525 12.74 19.82 -29.52
C TRP A 525 14.12 19.38 -29.03
N ASP A 526 14.42 19.58 -27.74
CA ASP A 526 15.64 19.03 -27.14
C ASP A 526 15.57 17.49 -27.17
N VAL A 527 14.43 16.88 -26.83
CA VAL A 527 14.19 15.43 -26.98
C VAL A 527 14.37 14.96 -28.44
N ARG A 528 13.81 15.70 -29.41
CA ARG A 528 14.00 15.40 -30.85
C ARG A 528 15.48 15.45 -31.23
N ASP A 529 16.18 16.48 -30.78
CA ASP A 529 17.58 16.72 -31.15
C ASP A 529 18.51 15.70 -30.50
N MET A 530 18.20 15.25 -29.26
CA MET A 530 18.86 14.10 -28.63
C MET A 530 18.74 12.84 -29.49
N LEU A 531 17.53 12.49 -29.95
CA LEU A 531 17.32 11.32 -30.80
C LEU A 531 18.05 11.41 -32.15
N ALA A 532 18.20 12.63 -32.66
CA ALA A 532 18.88 12.91 -33.93
C ALA A 532 20.41 13.03 -33.80
N ALA A 533 20.94 13.04 -32.57
CA ALA A 533 22.36 13.18 -32.31
C ALA A 533 23.16 12.03 -32.92
N THR A 534 24.38 12.34 -33.36
CA THR A 534 25.27 11.38 -34.00
C THR A 534 26.21 10.69 -33.04
N THR A 535 26.34 11.24 -31.83
CA THR A 535 27.20 10.73 -30.76
C THR A 535 26.50 10.82 -29.42
N VAL A 536 26.86 9.94 -28.48
CA VAL A 536 26.36 9.97 -27.09
C VAL A 536 26.70 11.30 -26.43
N ASP A 537 27.91 11.83 -26.66
CA ASP A 537 28.33 13.12 -26.10
C ASP A 537 27.47 14.29 -26.59
N GLU A 538 27.04 14.26 -27.86
CA GLU A 538 26.14 15.28 -28.43
C GLU A 538 24.74 15.19 -27.81
N ALA A 539 24.19 13.98 -27.69
CA ALA A 539 22.89 13.78 -27.03
C ALA A 539 22.93 14.20 -25.56
N ARG A 540 24.00 13.85 -24.85
CA ARG A 540 24.25 14.21 -23.46
C ARG A 540 24.36 15.73 -23.28
N ALA A 541 25.09 16.42 -24.15
CA ALA A 541 25.16 17.88 -24.08
C ALA A 541 23.77 18.54 -24.27
N ILE A 542 22.92 18.01 -25.15
CA ILE A 542 21.55 18.51 -25.32
C ILE A 542 20.71 18.26 -24.06
N TYR A 543 20.87 17.10 -23.41
CA TYR A 543 20.20 16.78 -22.14
C TYR A 543 20.60 17.72 -20.99
N GLU A 544 21.90 17.95 -20.82
CA GLU A 544 22.50 18.72 -19.73
C GLU A 544 22.29 20.24 -19.92
N ASP A 545 22.61 20.76 -21.11
CA ASP A 545 22.61 22.20 -21.39
C ASP A 545 21.30 22.73 -21.99
N GLY A 546 20.53 21.85 -22.65
CA GLY A 546 19.39 22.23 -23.49
C GLY A 546 19.81 23.08 -24.70
N GLY A 547 18.86 23.35 -25.60
CA GLY A 547 19.11 24.20 -26.77
C GLY A 547 17.92 25.01 -27.24
N ASN A 548 16.71 24.55 -26.92
CA ASN A 548 15.50 25.06 -27.53
C ASN A 548 14.57 25.78 -26.54
N SER A 549 14.57 25.41 -25.26
CA SER A 549 13.68 26.01 -24.23
C SER A 549 14.30 27.21 -23.51
N VAL A 550 14.13 28.41 -24.06
CA VAL A 550 14.76 29.65 -23.53
C VAL A 550 13.73 30.57 -22.86
N ILE A 551 13.80 30.70 -21.54
CA ILE A 551 12.89 31.55 -20.73
C ILE A 551 13.57 32.85 -20.26
N GLU A 552 12.78 33.92 -20.13
CA GLU A 552 13.26 35.18 -19.55
C GLU A 552 13.43 35.05 -18.03
N ARG A 553 14.55 35.53 -17.47
CA ARG A 553 14.75 35.54 -16.02
C ARG A 553 13.86 36.61 -15.36
N PRO A 554 13.04 36.26 -14.36
CA PRO A 554 12.27 37.24 -13.62
C PRO A 554 13.19 38.32 -13.00
N GLY A 555 12.98 39.59 -13.36
CA GLY A 555 13.71 40.72 -12.78
C GLY A 555 15.11 41.00 -13.36
N SER A 556 15.53 40.34 -14.44
CA SER A 556 16.80 40.65 -15.12
C SER A 556 16.65 40.64 -16.65
N LYS A 557 17.55 41.30 -17.38
CA LYS A 557 17.58 41.30 -18.86
C LYS A 557 18.22 40.02 -19.46
N GLY A 558 18.35 38.96 -18.68
CA GLY A 558 19.01 37.71 -19.08
C GLY A 558 17.99 36.62 -19.43
N HIS A 559 18.38 35.73 -20.33
CA HIS A 559 17.64 34.50 -20.60
C HIS A 559 18.27 33.32 -19.82
N THR A 560 17.50 32.26 -19.59
CA THR A 560 17.99 30.98 -19.09
C THR A 560 17.40 29.88 -19.96
N THR A 561 18.25 28.96 -20.39
CA THR A 561 17.80 27.74 -21.05
C THR A 561 17.38 26.76 -19.96
N VAL A 562 16.18 26.18 -20.10
CA VAL A 562 15.73 25.07 -19.26
C VAL A 562 16.13 23.79 -19.98
N SER A 563 16.94 22.95 -19.33
CA SER A 563 17.34 21.65 -19.86
C SER A 563 16.49 20.52 -19.27
N LEU A 564 16.52 19.35 -19.90
CA LEU A 564 15.84 18.14 -19.41
C LEU A 564 16.45 17.67 -18.08
N GLN A 565 17.77 17.75 -17.96
CA GLN A 565 18.47 17.51 -16.70
C GLN A 565 17.99 18.44 -15.59
N GLN A 566 17.82 19.74 -15.88
CA GLN A 566 17.39 20.71 -14.88
C GLN A 566 15.99 20.37 -14.34
N LEU A 567 15.06 19.90 -15.18
CA LEU A 567 13.72 19.48 -14.73
C LEU A 567 13.79 18.34 -13.73
N SER A 568 14.70 17.39 -13.94
CA SER A 568 14.89 16.23 -13.07
C SER A 568 15.61 16.61 -11.76
N THR A 569 16.71 17.35 -11.86
CA THR A 569 17.58 17.71 -10.72
C THR A 569 17.01 18.79 -9.81
N THR A 570 15.94 19.49 -10.22
CA THR A 570 15.25 20.50 -9.39
C THR A 570 13.83 20.08 -9.02
N ALA A 571 13.43 18.84 -9.30
CA ALA A 571 12.09 18.35 -9.10
C ALA A 571 11.63 18.45 -7.64
N ASP A 572 12.49 18.20 -6.66
CA ASP A 572 12.16 18.36 -5.23
C ASP A 572 11.69 19.75 -4.87
N HIS A 573 12.25 20.79 -5.48
CA HIS A 573 11.85 22.16 -5.18
C HIS A 573 10.39 22.42 -5.54
N TYR A 574 9.91 21.81 -6.63
CA TYR A 574 8.57 22.05 -7.18
C TYR A 574 7.56 20.95 -6.80
N MET A 575 8.04 19.74 -6.51
CA MET A 575 7.25 18.52 -6.34
C MET A 575 7.40 17.89 -4.95
N LYS A 576 8.07 18.54 -3.99
CA LYS A 576 8.24 18.01 -2.62
C LYS A 576 6.94 17.52 -1.96
N ASP A 577 5.81 18.14 -2.28
CA ASP A 577 4.48 17.81 -1.74
C ASP A 577 3.59 17.11 -2.80
N ASP A 578 4.15 16.72 -3.95
CA ASP A 578 3.43 15.91 -4.95
C ASP A 578 3.44 14.43 -4.53
N PRO A 579 2.26 13.78 -4.40
CA PRO A 579 2.22 12.39 -3.95
C PRO A 579 2.98 11.43 -4.88
N LEU A 580 2.83 11.59 -6.20
CA LEU A 580 3.40 10.67 -7.18
C LEU A 580 4.93 10.76 -7.17
N PHE A 581 5.49 11.97 -7.13
CA PHE A 581 6.93 12.19 -6.97
C PHE A 581 7.50 11.49 -5.73
N ASN A 582 6.77 11.55 -4.61
CA ASN A 582 7.21 10.91 -3.37
C ASN A 582 7.08 9.38 -3.38
N LEU A 583 6.10 8.81 -4.11
CA LEU A 583 6.04 7.37 -4.37
C LEU A 583 7.23 6.90 -5.21
N PHE A 584 7.62 7.67 -6.24
CA PHE A 584 8.82 7.37 -7.04
C PHE A 584 10.09 7.42 -6.22
N ARG A 585 10.27 8.49 -5.41
CA ARG A 585 11.38 8.57 -4.47
C ARG A 585 11.42 7.35 -3.58
N TRP A 586 10.30 7.00 -2.95
CA TRP A 586 10.20 5.84 -2.07
C TRP A 586 10.68 4.54 -2.71
N ALA A 587 10.12 4.20 -3.87
CA ALA A 587 10.36 2.92 -4.51
C ALA A 587 11.77 2.74 -5.05
N LEU A 588 12.44 3.85 -5.37
CA LEU A 588 13.76 3.86 -5.97
C LEU A 588 14.87 4.14 -4.94
N VAL A 589 14.55 4.33 -3.64
CA VAL A 589 15.55 4.61 -2.59
C VAL A 589 16.49 3.44 -2.32
N ASP A 590 15.98 2.21 -2.17
CA ASP A 590 16.74 1.10 -1.56
C ASP A 590 17.02 -0.10 -2.51
N GLU A 591 16.52 -0.09 -3.75
CA GLU A 591 16.54 -1.29 -4.60
C GLU A 591 17.58 -1.21 -5.74
N ILE A 592 18.78 -1.70 -5.44
CA ILE A 592 19.79 -2.38 -6.30
C ILE A 592 20.28 -1.68 -7.58
N VAL A 593 19.45 -1.05 -8.42
CA VAL A 593 19.86 -0.40 -9.68
C VAL A 593 20.80 0.79 -9.43
N PHE A 594 20.65 1.47 -8.30
CA PHE A 594 21.44 2.66 -7.94
C PHE A 594 22.51 2.40 -6.86
N SER A 595 22.59 1.17 -6.34
CA SER A 595 23.51 0.81 -5.25
C SER A 595 24.99 0.76 -5.68
N ASP A 596 25.28 0.55 -6.97
CA ASP A 596 26.64 0.59 -7.51
C ASP A 596 27.22 2.01 -7.61
N LEU A 597 26.44 3.05 -7.28
CA LEU A 597 26.85 4.45 -7.36
C LEU A 597 27.07 5.15 -6.02
N ASP A 598 26.62 4.59 -4.88
CA ASP A 598 26.74 5.24 -3.57
C ASP A 598 27.36 4.31 -2.50
N ASN A 599 28.65 4.56 -2.22
CA ASN A 599 29.51 3.76 -1.33
C ASN A 599 29.59 4.37 0.09
N ASP A 600 28.48 4.90 0.61
CA ASP A 600 28.52 5.84 1.74
C ASP A 600 27.56 5.52 2.90
N GLY A 601 26.64 4.56 2.80
CA GLY A 601 25.91 4.05 3.98
C GLY A 601 25.19 5.11 4.83
N SER A 602 24.79 6.24 4.24
CA SER A 602 23.98 7.25 4.92
C SER A 602 22.48 7.01 4.77
N GLN A 603 21.78 7.36 5.85
CA GLN A 603 20.33 7.32 6.03
C GLN A 603 19.60 8.02 4.88
N PHE A 604 18.62 7.35 4.25
CA PHE A 604 17.59 7.94 3.38
C PHE A 604 18.11 9.16 2.58
N THR A 605 19.10 8.96 1.70
CA THR A 605 19.53 10.03 0.81
C THR A 605 18.41 10.26 -0.19
N ASN A 606 17.65 11.33 0.04
CA ASN A 606 16.69 11.94 -0.85
C ASN A 606 17.25 12.05 -2.28
N ASP A 607 17.16 11.00 -3.09
CA ASP A 607 17.50 11.12 -4.50
C ASP A 607 16.33 11.76 -5.24
N ALA A 608 16.14 13.05 -4.97
CA ALA A 608 15.23 13.94 -5.67
C ALA A 608 15.46 13.93 -7.19
N ALA A 609 16.63 13.48 -7.63
CA ALA A 609 17.08 13.40 -9.00
C ALA A 609 17.05 11.96 -9.57
N TYR A 610 16.20 11.07 -9.03
CA TYR A 610 16.10 9.67 -9.52
C TYR A 610 15.94 9.58 -11.04
N ALA A 611 15.18 10.49 -11.67
CA ALA A 611 14.97 10.53 -13.11
C ALA A 611 16.25 10.90 -13.89
N ASP A 612 17.09 11.76 -13.33
CA ASP A 612 18.41 12.08 -13.87
C ASP A 612 19.32 10.86 -13.80
N ARG A 613 19.34 10.14 -12.67
CA ARG A 613 20.13 8.90 -12.55
C ARG A 613 19.72 7.82 -13.54
N VAL A 614 18.42 7.63 -13.77
CA VAL A 614 17.92 6.70 -14.81
C VAL A 614 18.46 7.10 -16.19
N THR A 615 18.40 8.39 -16.52
CA THR A 615 18.89 8.90 -17.80
C THR A 615 20.41 8.79 -17.93
N GLU A 616 21.13 9.09 -16.87
CA GLU A 616 22.59 8.94 -16.79
C GLU A 616 23.04 7.48 -16.94
N ALA A 617 22.32 6.55 -16.30
CA ALA A 617 22.53 5.12 -16.49
C ALA A 617 22.29 4.71 -17.95
N ALA A 618 21.23 5.23 -18.58
CA ALA A 618 20.94 4.96 -19.99
C ALA A 618 22.04 5.46 -20.93
N PHE A 619 22.63 6.63 -20.69
CA PHE A 619 23.79 7.12 -21.46
C PHE A 619 25.03 6.24 -21.31
N ASN A 620 25.21 5.59 -20.16
CA ASN A 620 26.38 4.73 -19.90
C ASN A 620 26.28 3.37 -20.61
N ILE A 621 25.09 3.00 -21.09
CA ILE A 621 24.89 1.83 -21.96
C ILE A 621 25.45 2.18 -23.35
N THR A 622 26.58 1.57 -23.69
CA THR A 622 27.54 2.10 -24.67
C THR A 622 27.00 2.07 -26.12
N GLY A 623 26.19 3.07 -26.47
CA GLY A 623 25.77 3.36 -27.85
C GLY A 623 24.27 3.49 -28.10
N ASP A 624 23.41 3.39 -27.07
CA ASP A 624 21.96 3.48 -27.26
C ASP A 624 21.41 4.90 -26.98
N ILE A 625 21.58 5.80 -27.96
CA ILE A 625 21.04 7.17 -27.91
C ILE A 625 19.51 7.15 -27.82
N ALA A 626 18.86 6.16 -28.42
CA ALA A 626 17.40 6.06 -28.40
C ALA A 626 16.90 5.76 -26.99
N LEU A 627 17.53 4.81 -26.29
CA LEU A 627 17.23 4.50 -24.89
C LEU A 627 17.42 5.72 -23.98
N ALA A 628 18.57 6.41 -24.10
CA ALA A 628 18.85 7.60 -23.29
C ALA A 628 17.91 8.77 -23.61
N THR A 629 17.43 8.87 -24.85
CA THR A 629 16.40 9.87 -25.19
C THR A 629 15.04 9.48 -24.62
N GLU A 630 14.68 8.22 -24.70
CA GLU A 630 13.39 7.71 -24.21
C GLU A 630 13.28 7.81 -22.69
N SER A 631 14.38 7.60 -21.96
CA SER A 631 14.44 7.78 -20.50
C SER A 631 14.22 9.21 -20.02
N THR A 632 14.31 10.22 -20.90
CA THR A 632 13.98 11.61 -20.54
C THR A 632 12.47 11.89 -20.56
N ILE A 633 11.70 11.00 -21.20
CA ILE A 633 10.25 11.13 -21.40
C ILE A 633 9.49 10.24 -20.40
N VAL A 634 10.05 9.06 -20.14
CA VAL A 634 9.55 8.04 -19.21
C VAL A 634 9.91 8.43 -17.78
#